data_AF-A0A838QPV8-F1
#
_entry.id   AF-A0A838QPV8-F1
#
_cell.length_a   1.000
_cell.length_b   1.000
_cell.length_c   1.000
_cell.angle_alpha   90.00
_cell.angle_beta   90.00
_cell.angle_gamma   90.00
#
_symmetry.space_group_name_H-M   'P 1'
#
loop_
_entity.id
_entity.type
_entity.pdbx_description
1 polymer ?
#
loop_
_entity_poly.entity_id
_entity_poly.type
_entity_poly.pdbx_seq_one_letter_code
_entity_poly.pdbx_strand_id
1 'polypeptide(L)' 'MTEPLSIVAMPGGEACLLYGSAYLELLRGLTGFEDALLHVNCLGRGDSACLWRTALAEVYE' A
#
# COMPACT_ATOMS: atom_id res chain seq x y z
N MET A 1 11.01 -8.22 24.84
CA MET A 1 10.03 -7.38 24.13
C MET A 1 10.28 -7.58 22.66
N THR A 2 9.29 -8.08 21.92
CA THR A 2 9.39 -8.27 20.47
C THR A 2 9.23 -6.89 19.82
N GLU A 3 10.26 -6.38 19.17
CA GLU A 3 10.15 -5.14 18.41
C GLU A 3 9.13 -5.33 17.29
N PRO A 4 8.21 -4.37 17.09
CA PRO A 4 7.24 -4.47 16.01
C PRO A 4 7.94 -4.41 14.65
N LEU A 5 7.65 -5.35 13.75
CA LEU A 5 8.37 -5.51 12.47
C LEU A 5 7.83 -4.64 11.32
N SER A 6 6.97 -3.66 11.57
CA SER A 6 6.11 -3.12 10.50
C SER A 6 5.65 -1.68 10.70
N ILE A 7 4.42 -1.38 10.30
CA ILE A 7 3.76 -0.08 10.42
C ILE A 7 3.75 0.48 11.85
N VAL A 8 3.84 -0.39 12.85
CA VAL A 8 3.93 0.01 14.26
C VAL A 8 5.32 0.59 14.58
N ALA A 9 6.37 0.22 13.84
CA ALA A 9 7.70 0.82 13.96
C ALA A 9 7.88 2.09 13.12
N MET A 10 7.04 2.29 12.09
CA MET A 10 7.06 3.45 11.20
C MET A 10 5.70 4.16 11.20
N PRO A 11 5.37 4.88 12.29
CA PRO A 11 4.05 5.45 12.51
C PRO A 11 3.71 6.59 11.56
N GLY A 12 4.70 7.19 10.86
CA GLY A 12 4.45 8.18 9.81
C GLY A 12 3.92 7.57 8.50
N GLY A 13 3.85 6.23 8.42
CA GLY A 13 3.37 5.50 7.25
C GLY A 13 4.47 5.21 6.22
N GLU A 14 5.73 5.40 6.56
CA GLU A 14 6.89 5.16 5.69
C GLU A 14 6.93 3.69 5.20
N ALA A 15 6.48 2.76 6.04
CA ALA A 15 6.37 1.35 5.68
C ALA A 15 5.30 1.06 4.59
N CYS A 16 4.33 1.96 4.38
CA CYS A 16 3.23 1.74 3.44
C CYS A 16 3.69 1.71 1.98
N LEU A 17 4.82 2.35 1.65
CA LEU A 17 5.41 2.25 0.32
C LEU A 17 5.83 0.80 0.03
N LEU A 18 6.55 0.17 0.97
CA LEU A 18 6.97 -1.22 0.86
C LEU A 18 5.77 -2.16 0.72
N TYR A 19 4.73 -1.99 1.57
CA TYR A 19 3.53 -2.82 1.49
C TYR A 19 2.77 -2.62 0.18
N GLY A 20 2.64 -1.37 -0.28
CA GLY A 20 2.03 -1.06 -1.57
C GLY A 20 2.76 -1.72 -2.73
N SER A 21 4.10 -1.65 -2.76
CA SER A 21 4.92 -2.34 -3.77
C SER A 21 4.75 -3.86 -3.71
N ALA A 22 4.75 -4.45 -2.51
CA ALA A 22 4.55 -5.88 -2.34
C ALA A 22 3.15 -6.34 -2.82
N TYR A 23 2.11 -5.57 -2.52
CA TYR A 23 0.76 -5.85 -3.01
C TYR A 23 0.65 -5.73 -4.53
N LEU A 24 1.31 -4.74 -5.14
CA LEU A 24 1.32 -4.59 -6.59
C LEU A 24 2.00 -5.77 -7.29
N GLU A 25 3.17 -6.20 -6.80
CA GLU A 25 3.87 -7.37 -7.36
C GLU A 25 3.09 -8.67 -7.17
N LEU A 26 2.39 -8.84 -6.05
CA LEU A 26 1.49 -9.97 -5.83
C LEU A 26 0.32 -9.95 -6.82
N LEU A 27 -0.31 -8.80 -7.03
CA LEU A 27 -1.40 -8.64 -8.00
C LEU A 27 -0.91 -8.95 -9.43
N ARG A 28 0.26 -8.43 -9.82
CA ARG A 28 0.89 -8.75 -11.10
C ARG A 28 1.11 -10.25 -11.25
N GLY A 29 1.74 -10.89 -10.27
CA GLY A 29 2.07 -12.31 -10.33
C GLY A 29 0.85 -13.24 -10.32
N LEU A 30 -0.22 -12.88 -9.61
CA LEU A 30 -1.41 -13.74 -9.44
C LEU A 30 -2.50 -13.49 -10.49
N THR A 31 -2.57 -12.29 -11.06
CA THR A 31 -3.69 -11.87 -11.94
C THR A 31 -3.26 -11.28 -13.26
N GLY A 32 -1.98 -10.95 -13.44
CA GLY A 32 -1.49 -10.20 -14.60
C GLY A 32 -1.85 -8.70 -14.57
N PHE A 33 -2.20 -8.16 -13.41
CA PHE A 33 -2.53 -6.74 -13.24
C PHE A 33 -1.30 -5.85 -13.45
N GLU A 34 -1.40 -4.88 -14.36
CA GLU A 34 -0.31 -3.97 -14.78
C GLU A 34 -0.65 -2.48 -14.60
N ASP A 35 -1.77 -2.18 -13.92
CA ASP A 35 -2.27 -0.83 -13.69
C ASP A 35 -1.77 -0.23 -12.36
N ALA A 36 -2.33 0.92 -11.95
CA ALA A 36 -1.92 1.61 -10.73
C ALA A 36 -2.55 1.04 -9.45
N LEU A 37 -1.80 1.10 -8.35
CA LEU A 37 -2.29 0.83 -6.99
C LEU A 37 -2.18 2.08 -6.13
N LEU A 38 -3.31 2.66 -5.75
CA LEU A 38 -3.41 3.92 -5.01
C LEU A 38 -3.55 3.67 -3.51
N HIS A 39 -2.73 4.34 -2.71
CA HIS A 39 -2.80 4.32 -1.25
C HIS A 39 -3.76 5.39 -0.73
N VAL A 40 -5.05 5.04 -0.61
CA VAL A 40 -6.15 5.99 -0.39
C VAL A 40 -6.40 6.34 1.08
N ASN A 41 -6.10 5.43 2.01
CA ASN A 41 -6.17 5.68 3.46
C ASN A 41 -4.86 5.21 4.11
N CYS A 42 -4.39 5.90 5.15
CA CYS A 42 -3.16 5.58 5.87
C CYS A 42 -3.31 5.82 7.38
N LEU A 43 -3.00 4.81 8.19
CA LEU A 43 -2.91 4.94 9.65
C LEU A 43 -1.98 6.09 10.07
N GLY A 44 -0.84 6.26 9.39
CA GLY A 44 0.12 7.34 9.69
C GLY A 44 -0.37 8.75 9.37
N ARG A 45 -1.47 8.89 8.60
CA ARG A 45 -2.18 10.16 8.38
C ARG A 45 -3.37 10.36 9.34
N GLY A 46 -3.62 9.41 10.24
CA GLY A 46 -4.75 9.44 11.17
C GLY A 46 -6.02 8.74 10.68
N ASP A 47 -5.97 8.01 9.56
CA ASP A 47 -7.08 7.15 9.13
C ASP A 47 -7.22 5.91 10.03
N SER A 48 -8.35 5.18 9.94
CA SER A 48 -8.60 3.99 10.76
C SER A 48 -7.85 2.73 10.30
N ALA A 49 -7.36 2.72 9.05
CA ALA A 49 -6.63 1.61 8.43
C ALA A 49 -5.86 2.09 7.20
N CYS A 50 -4.85 1.32 6.78
CA CYS A 50 -4.25 1.51 5.46
C CYS A 50 -5.08 0.77 4.40
N LEU A 51 -5.44 1.48 3.32
CA LEU A 51 -6.24 0.93 2.22
C LEU A 51 -5.57 1.23 0.89
N TRP A 52 -5.48 0.20 0.06
CA TRP A 52 -5.01 0.29 -1.31
C TRP A 52 -6.15 -0.06 -2.27
N ARG A 53 -6.28 0.70 -3.35
CA ARG A 53 -7.26 0.46 -4.41
C ARG A 53 -6.56 0.38 -5.75
N THR A 54 -6.94 -0.59 -6.56
CA THR A 54 -6.53 -0.63 -7.96
C THR A 54 -7.23 0.49 -8.72
N ALA A 55 -6.54 1.07 -9.70
CA ALA A 55 -7.10 2.08 -10.58
C ALA A 55 -6.48 1.94 -11.97
N LEU A 56 -7.29 2.11 -13.01
CA LEU A 56 -6.82 2.06 -14.39
C LEU A 56 -5.86 3.22 -14.66
N ALA A 57 -4.70 2.94 -15.24
CA ALA A 57 -3.67 3.95 -15.50
C ALA A 57 -4.14 5.03 -16.49
N GLU A 58 -5.05 4.68 -17.40
CA GLU A 58 -5.58 5.57 -18.46
C GLU A 58 -6.48 6.71 -17.95
N VAL A 59 -6.88 6.71 -16.66
CA VAL A 59 -7.81 7.70 -16.08
C VAL A 59 -7.08 8.87 -15.39
N TYR A 60 -5.75 8.88 -15.39
CA TYR A 60 -4.91 9.88 -14.69
C TYR A 60 -3.95 10.65 -15.62
N GLU A 61 -4.34 10.91 -16.86
CA GLU A 61 -3.68 11.92 -17.74
C GLU A 61 -4.32 13.31 -17.60
#